data_AF-A0A535L2C7-F1
#
_entry.id   AF-A0A535L2C7-F1
#
_cell.length_a   1.000
_cell.length_b   1.000
_cell.length_c   1.000
_cell.angle_alpha   90.00
_cell.angle_beta   90.00
_cell.angle_gamma   90.00
#
_symmetry.space_group_name_H-M   'P 1'
#
loop_
_entity.id
_entity.type
_entity.pdbx_description
1 polymer ?
#
loop_
_entity_poly.entity_id
_entity_poly.type
_entity_poly.pdbx_seq_one_letter_code
_entity_poly.pdbx_strand_id
1 'polypeptide(L)'
;MKATGRTVGSQTYFIISELDLAYYDLVRDLTFSRVEDGFAKVFPTDSPHLDHIYHNFARCAEELILQLASVHPAPWEQALLALLEKIKDQDIDWWLVGSAALAVRGIDVSPHDIDLSVDDAGANKLGEVLLDYLVQPVEAAQDWICNWFGRAFLHTRIEWVG
;
A
#
# COMPACT_ATOMS: atom_id res chain seq x y z
N MET A 1 -13.13 -11.07 -9.13
CA MET A 1 -12.73 -10.53 -7.81
C MET A 1 -13.59 -9.32 -7.51
N LYS A 2 -14.02 -9.15 -6.26
CA LYS A 2 -14.86 -8.02 -5.85
C LYS A 2 -14.34 -7.42 -4.54
N ALA A 3 -14.19 -6.10 -4.51
CA ALA A 3 -13.87 -5.35 -3.29
C ALA A 3 -15.15 -4.82 -2.64
N THR A 4 -15.30 -4.98 -1.33
CA THR A 4 -16.41 -4.43 -0.54
C THR A 4 -15.93 -3.80 0.76
N GLY A 5 -16.59 -2.74 1.20
CA GLY A 5 -16.37 -2.07 2.48
C GLY A 5 -17.48 -2.44 3.47
N ARG A 6 -17.12 -2.79 4.69
CA ARG A 6 -18.10 -3.09 5.75
C ARG A 6 -17.64 -2.55 7.09
N THR A 7 -18.51 -1.85 7.81
CA THR A 7 -18.24 -1.41 9.18
C THR A 7 -19.08 -2.20 10.17
N VAL A 8 -18.45 -2.75 11.20
CA VAL A 8 -19.11 -3.50 12.29
C VAL A 8 -18.51 -3.04 13.62
N GLY A 9 -19.34 -2.44 14.48
CA GLY A 9 -18.88 -1.90 15.76
C GLY A 9 -17.80 -0.83 15.55
N SER A 10 -16.63 -1.03 16.15
CA SER A 10 -15.47 -0.13 16.05
C SER A 10 -14.46 -0.52 14.96
N GLN A 11 -14.84 -1.40 14.04
CA GLN A 11 -13.95 -1.89 12.97
C GLN A 11 -14.55 -1.70 11.58
N THR A 12 -13.71 -1.27 10.65
CA THR A 12 -14.00 -1.16 9.22
C THR A 12 -13.15 -2.19 8.47
N TYR A 13 -13.79 -2.92 7.57
CA TYR A 13 -13.25 -4.04 6.84
C TYR A 13 -13.20 -3.70 5.35
N PHE A 14 -12.02 -3.81 4.75
CA PHE A 14 -11.84 -3.77 3.30
C PHE A 14 -11.68 -5.20 2.82
N ILE A 15 -12.75 -5.75 2.25
CA ILE A 15 -12.91 -7.16 1.95
C ILE A 15 -12.69 -7.40 0.46
N ILE A 16 -11.91 -8.42 0.13
CA ILE A 16 -11.79 -8.99 -1.21
C ILE A 16 -12.50 -10.34 -1.19
N SER A 17 -13.51 -10.48 -2.04
CA SER A 17 -14.25 -11.71 -2.28
C SER A 17 -14.05 -12.18 -3.73
N GLU A 18 -14.50 -13.41 -4.01
CA GLU A 18 -14.38 -14.03 -5.34
C GLU A 18 -12.92 -14.03 -5.86
N LEU A 19 -11.99 -14.22 -4.93
CA LEU A 19 -10.57 -14.36 -5.21
C LEU A 19 -10.29 -15.80 -5.66
N ASP A 20 -9.45 -15.97 -6.68
CA ASP A 20 -8.98 -17.29 -7.10
C ASP A 20 -8.19 -17.95 -5.95
N LEU A 21 -8.38 -19.26 -5.76
CA LEU A 21 -7.66 -20.06 -4.77
C LEU A 21 -6.15 -19.92 -4.92
N ALA A 22 -5.66 -19.72 -6.14
CA ALA A 22 -4.24 -19.52 -6.44
C ALA A 22 -3.63 -18.29 -5.73
N TYR A 23 -4.44 -17.31 -5.32
CA TYR A 23 -3.97 -16.06 -4.68
C TYR A 23 -4.19 -16.03 -3.16
N TYR A 24 -4.67 -17.12 -2.54
CA TYR A 24 -5.04 -17.12 -1.12
C TYR A 24 -3.86 -16.93 -0.19
N ASP A 25 -2.73 -17.60 -0.45
CA ASP A 25 -1.53 -17.43 0.38
C ASP A 25 -0.91 -16.05 0.16
N LEU A 26 -0.96 -15.55 -1.08
CA LEU A 26 -0.44 -14.24 -1.45
C LEU A 26 -1.11 -13.09 -0.68
N VAL A 27 -2.44 -13.11 -0.55
CA VAL A 27 -3.14 -12.04 0.20
C VAL A 27 -2.90 -12.13 1.69
N ARG A 28 -2.59 -13.33 2.23
CA ARG A 28 -2.21 -13.48 3.64
C ARG A 28 -0.86 -12.82 3.91
N ASP A 29 0.08 -12.89 2.98
CA ASP A 29 1.37 -12.21 3.08
C ASP A 29 1.20 -10.68 3.08
N LEU A 30 0.10 -10.15 2.53
CA LEU A 30 -0.27 -8.72 2.61
C LEU A 30 -1.05 -8.31 3.86
N THR A 31 -1.02 -9.16 4.89
CA THR A 31 -1.72 -8.98 6.17
C THR A 31 -3.25 -8.97 6.06
N PHE A 32 -3.81 -9.57 5.00
CA PHE A 32 -5.25 -9.83 4.96
C PHE A 32 -5.59 -11.03 5.86
N SER A 33 -6.62 -10.85 6.68
CA SER A 33 -7.17 -11.91 7.52
C SER A 33 -8.35 -12.60 6.82
N ARG A 34 -8.49 -13.91 7.02
CA ARG A 34 -9.67 -14.64 6.53
C ARG A 34 -10.91 -14.16 7.27
N VAL A 35 -11.96 -13.84 6.53
CA VAL A 35 -13.31 -13.55 7.04
C VAL A 35 -14.32 -14.45 6.33
N GLU A 36 -15.57 -14.46 6.80
CA GLU A 36 -16.65 -15.29 6.23
C GLU A 36 -16.78 -15.10 4.71
N ASP A 37 -16.73 -13.86 4.25
CA ASP A 37 -16.98 -13.47 2.86
C ASP A 37 -15.72 -13.42 1.97
N GLY A 38 -14.53 -13.78 2.50
CA GLY A 38 -13.27 -13.69 1.76
C GLY A 38 -12.07 -13.33 2.63
N PHE A 39 -11.31 -12.32 2.21
CA PHE A 39 -10.13 -11.83 2.92
C PHE A 39 -10.24 -10.34 3.18
N ALA A 40 -9.87 -9.88 4.36
CA ALA A 40 -10.05 -8.49 4.74
C ALA A 40 -8.80 -7.87 5.36
N LYS A 41 -8.56 -6.59 5.04
CA LYS A 41 -7.83 -5.69 5.93
C LYS A 41 -8.82 -5.06 6.89
N VAL A 42 -8.43 -4.89 8.15
CA VAL A 42 -9.30 -4.41 9.23
C VAL A 42 -8.66 -3.20 9.87
N PHE A 43 -9.42 -2.12 9.98
CA PHE A 43 -8.97 -0.85 10.52
C PHE A 43 -9.93 -0.36 11.61
N PRO A 44 -9.47 0.40 12.62
CA PRO A 44 -10.35 1.13 13.53
C PRO A 44 -11.28 2.08 12.77
N THR A 45 -12.56 2.16 13.14
CA THR A 45 -13.56 3.01 12.45
C THR A 45 -13.27 4.50 12.50
N ASP A 46 -12.47 4.93 13.46
CA ASP A 46 -12.02 6.31 13.63
C ASP A 46 -10.73 6.62 12.85
N SER A 47 -10.21 5.66 12.07
CA SER A 47 -9.08 5.92 11.18
C SER A 47 -9.42 7.03 10.17
N PRO A 48 -8.50 7.98 9.91
CA PRO A 48 -8.78 9.07 8.99
C PRO A 48 -9.08 8.57 7.56
N HIS A 49 -10.04 9.24 6.90
CA HIS A 49 -10.31 9.11 5.47
C HIS A 49 -10.72 7.71 4.96
N LEU A 50 -11.21 6.81 5.83
CA LEU A 50 -11.54 5.42 5.45
C LEU A 50 -12.41 5.30 4.20
N ASP A 51 -13.45 6.11 4.05
CA ASP A 51 -14.31 6.06 2.86
C ASP A 51 -13.50 6.35 1.59
N HIS A 52 -12.65 7.37 1.62
CA HIS A 52 -11.83 7.75 0.47
C HIS A 52 -10.78 6.67 0.16
N ILE A 53 -10.08 6.18 1.18
CA ILE A 53 -9.09 5.11 1.06
C ILE A 53 -9.73 3.83 0.52
N TYR A 54 -10.95 3.49 0.97
CA TYR A 54 -11.70 2.36 0.45
C TYR A 54 -11.99 2.51 -1.05
N HIS A 55 -12.39 3.69 -1.51
CA HIS A 55 -12.62 3.92 -2.95
C HIS A 55 -11.35 3.69 -3.76
N ASN A 56 -10.20 4.13 -3.26
CA ASN A 56 -8.91 3.90 -3.91
C ASN A 56 -8.55 2.42 -3.93
N PHE A 57 -8.65 1.76 -2.78
CA PHE A 57 -8.46 0.32 -2.65
C PHE A 57 -9.35 -0.47 -3.61
N ALA A 58 -10.66 -0.22 -3.62
CA ALA A 58 -11.61 -0.93 -4.47
C ALA A 58 -11.31 -0.74 -5.96
N ARG A 59 -10.79 0.43 -6.35
CA ARG A 59 -10.38 0.73 -7.73
C ARG A 59 -9.14 -0.04 -8.16
N CYS A 60 -8.19 -0.30 -7.26
CA CYS A 60 -6.90 -0.88 -7.62
C CYS A 60 -6.65 -2.30 -7.08
N ALA A 61 -7.54 -2.86 -6.26
CA ALA A 61 -7.31 -4.12 -5.56
C ALA A 61 -6.98 -5.29 -6.51
N GLU A 62 -7.60 -5.34 -7.69
CA GLU A 62 -7.37 -6.41 -8.66
C GLU A 62 -5.96 -6.32 -9.22
N GLU A 63 -5.59 -5.14 -9.72
CA GLU A 63 -4.25 -4.89 -10.26
C GLU A 63 -3.17 -5.07 -9.20
N LEU A 64 -3.40 -4.63 -7.95
CA LEU A 64 -2.49 -4.84 -6.82
C LEU A 64 -2.21 -6.34 -6.61
N ILE A 65 -3.24 -7.19 -6.65
CA ILE A 65 -3.08 -8.64 -6.51
C ILE A 65 -2.38 -9.25 -7.71
N LEU A 66 -2.75 -8.85 -8.93
CA LEU A 66 -2.13 -9.38 -10.16
C LEU A 66 -0.65 -9.02 -10.26
N GLN A 67 -0.26 -7.82 -9.82
CA GLN A 67 1.14 -7.41 -9.73
C GLN A 67 1.90 -8.19 -8.67
N LEU A 68 1.30 -8.37 -7.50
CA LEU A 68 1.92 -9.15 -6.44
C LEU A 68 2.08 -10.64 -6.84
N ALA A 69 1.13 -11.18 -7.59
CA ALA A 69 1.19 -12.53 -8.12
C ALA A 69 2.17 -12.67 -9.29
N SER A 70 2.84 -11.59 -9.69
CA SER A 70 3.70 -11.51 -10.89
C SER A 70 2.98 -11.93 -12.18
N VAL A 71 1.64 -11.84 -12.19
CA VAL A 71 0.82 -12.05 -13.40
C VAL A 71 0.93 -10.82 -14.29
N HIS A 72 0.83 -9.63 -13.68
CA HIS A 72 1.14 -8.36 -14.32
C HIS A 72 2.51 -7.86 -13.81
N PRO A 73 3.38 -7.30 -14.68
CA PRO A 73 4.62 -6.69 -14.21
C PRO A 73 4.33 -5.41 -13.45
N ALA A 74 5.10 -5.12 -12.40
CA ALA A 74 5.06 -3.84 -11.71
C ALA A 74 5.74 -2.75 -12.58
N PRO A 75 5.04 -1.69 -13.00
CA PRO A 75 5.63 -0.58 -13.74
C PRO A 75 6.40 0.37 -12.80
N TRP A 76 7.42 -0.16 -12.13
CA TRP A 76 8.10 0.51 -11.01
C TRP A 76 8.79 1.82 -11.42
N GLU A 77 9.35 1.92 -12.63
CA GLU A 77 9.96 3.18 -13.12
C GLU A 77 8.91 4.29 -13.24
N GLN A 78 7.73 3.95 -13.79
CA GLN A 78 6.61 4.88 -13.92
C GLN A 78 6.09 5.30 -12.54
N ALA A 79 5.97 4.35 -11.62
CA ALA A 79 5.56 4.63 -10.24
C ALA A 79 6.56 5.56 -9.53
N LEU A 80 7.87 5.30 -9.67
CA LEU A 80 8.92 6.12 -9.08
C LEU A 80 8.89 7.55 -9.63
N LEU A 81 8.78 7.72 -10.96
CA LEU A 81 8.65 9.05 -11.57
C LEU A 81 7.38 9.78 -11.09
N ALA A 82 6.25 9.08 -11.02
CA ALA A 82 5.00 9.66 -10.55
C ALA A 82 5.06 10.05 -9.06
N LEU A 83 5.75 9.26 -8.23
CA LEU A 83 6.03 9.58 -6.83
C LEU A 83 6.89 10.84 -6.73
N LEU A 84 8.01 10.89 -7.46
CA LEU A 84 8.93 12.04 -7.46
C LEU A 84 8.20 13.34 -7.81
N GLU A 85 7.32 13.33 -8.81
CA GLU A 85 6.53 14.51 -9.18
C GLU A 85 5.58 14.98 -8.07
N LYS A 86 5.08 14.07 -7.23
CA LYS A 86 4.20 14.40 -6.11
C LYS A 86 4.96 14.98 -4.91
N ILE A 87 6.19 14.52 -4.69
CA ILE A 87 6.97 14.88 -3.49
C ILE A 87 8.02 15.96 -3.73
N LYS A 88 8.33 16.32 -4.98
CA LYS A 88 9.44 17.24 -5.34
C LYS A 88 9.45 18.61 -4.64
N ASP A 89 8.27 19.15 -4.34
CA ASP A 89 8.09 20.46 -3.68
C ASP A 89 7.61 20.31 -2.23
N GLN A 90 7.69 19.10 -1.68
CA GLN A 90 7.29 18.79 -0.31
C GLN A 90 8.53 18.72 0.59
N ASP A 91 8.40 19.23 1.81
CA ASP A 91 9.44 19.12 2.83
C ASP A 91 9.36 17.75 3.49
N ILE A 92 9.91 16.74 2.81
CA ILE A 92 9.95 15.34 3.25
C ILE A 92 11.40 14.86 3.12
N ASP A 93 12.02 14.46 4.23
CA ASP A 93 13.30 13.75 4.19
C ASP A 93 13.03 12.27 3.91
N TRP A 94 13.57 11.75 2.81
CA TRP A 94 13.25 10.40 2.35
C TRP A 94 14.43 9.73 1.65
N TRP A 95 14.47 8.40 1.79
CA TRP A 95 15.41 7.53 1.10
C TRP A 95 14.67 6.45 0.33
N LEU A 96 15.03 6.27 -0.94
CA LEU A 96 14.65 5.07 -1.70
C LEU A 96 15.41 3.87 -1.12
N VAL A 97 14.68 2.84 -0.71
CA VAL A 97 15.22 1.58 -0.21
C VAL A 97 14.69 0.39 -1.02
N GLY A 98 14.97 -0.84 -0.56
CA GLY A 98 14.48 -2.05 -1.20
C GLY A 98 15.05 -2.31 -2.60
N SER A 99 14.31 -3.09 -3.37
CA SER A 99 14.73 -3.55 -4.71
C SER A 99 14.83 -2.39 -5.71
N ALA A 100 13.94 -1.40 -5.63
CA ALA A 100 13.98 -0.20 -6.47
C ALA A 100 15.28 0.61 -6.27
N ALA A 101 15.77 0.72 -5.02
CA ALA A 101 17.04 1.38 -4.72
C ALA A 101 18.25 0.69 -5.38
N LEU A 102 18.22 -0.64 -5.50
CA LEU A 102 19.26 -1.41 -6.17
C LEU A 102 19.18 -1.22 -7.68
N ALA A 103 17.97 -1.30 -8.25
CA ALA A 103 17.73 -1.14 -9.69
C ALA A 103 18.22 0.24 -10.20
N VAL A 104 17.88 1.34 -9.51
CA VAL A 104 18.33 2.68 -9.92
C VAL A 104 19.86 2.87 -9.85
N ARG A 105 20.57 2.00 -9.12
CA ARG A 105 22.04 1.97 -9.03
C ARG A 105 22.68 1.02 -10.04
N GLY A 106 21.89 0.46 -10.96
CA GLY A 106 22.37 -0.40 -12.04
C GLY A 106 22.55 -1.87 -11.65
N ILE A 107 22.00 -2.30 -10.51
CA ILE A 107 21.95 -3.72 -10.17
C ILE A 107 20.80 -4.36 -10.96
N ASP A 108 21.07 -5.51 -11.60
CA ASP A 108 20.10 -6.26 -12.39
C ASP A 108 19.09 -7.00 -11.50
N VAL A 109 18.09 -6.25 -11.03
CA VAL A 109 16.92 -6.75 -10.28
C VAL A 109 15.66 -6.14 -10.86
N SER A 110 14.52 -6.83 -10.70
CA SER A 110 13.20 -6.36 -11.14
C SER A 110 12.34 -6.02 -9.91
N PRO A 111 12.22 -4.73 -9.53
CA PRO A 111 11.37 -4.31 -8.42
C PRO A 111 9.91 -4.67 -8.61
N HIS A 112 9.25 -5.07 -7.52
CA HIS A 112 7.82 -5.36 -7.48
C HIS A 112 7.01 -4.21 -6.88
N ASP A 113 7.68 -3.29 -6.20
CA ASP A 113 7.15 -2.15 -5.45
C ASP A 113 8.22 -1.06 -5.31
N ILE A 114 7.82 0.06 -4.69
CA ILE A 114 8.70 1.16 -4.30
C ILE A 114 8.68 1.25 -2.77
N ASP A 115 9.85 1.09 -2.15
CA ASP A 115 9.99 1.20 -0.70
C ASP A 115 10.73 2.49 -0.32
N LEU A 116 10.19 3.20 0.67
CA LEU A 116 10.79 4.42 1.20
C LEU A 116 11.08 4.28 2.70
N SER A 117 12.19 4.87 3.13
CA SER A 117 12.42 5.21 4.54
C SER A 117 12.27 6.71 4.68
N VAL A 118 11.47 7.15 5.64
CA VAL A 118 11.24 8.56 5.99
C VAL A 118 11.39 8.75 7.50
N ASP A 119 11.28 9.97 7.99
CA ASP A 119 11.08 10.23 9.41
C ASP A 119 9.58 10.20 9.79
N ASP A 120 9.27 10.22 11.09
CA ASP A 120 7.88 10.19 11.61
C ASP A 120 6.99 11.28 10.97
N ALA A 121 7.53 12.48 10.79
CA ALA A 121 6.81 13.61 10.21
C ALA A 121 6.56 13.39 8.71
N GLY A 122 7.59 12.92 7.99
CA GLY A 122 7.52 12.55 6.58
C GLY A 122 6.55 11.41 6.31
N ALA A 123 6.43 10.43 7.21
CA ALA A 123 5.47 9.34 7.06
C ALA A 123 4.02 9.83 7.05
N ASN A 124 3.69 10.75 7.96
CA ASN A 124 2.38 11.39 8.00
C ASN A 124 2.19 12.31 6.77
N LYS A 125 3.23 13.06 6.39
CA LYS A 125 3.16 13.97 5.25
C LYS A 125 2.96 13.24 3.93
N LEU A 126 3.62 12.09 3.73
CA LEU A 126 3.37 11.21 2.59
C LEU A 126 1.92 10.73 2.55
N GLY A 127 1.33 10.41 3.72
CA GLY A 127 -0.10 10.09 3.81
C GLY A 127 -1.02 11.19 3.28
N GLU A 128 -0.71 12.45 3.59
CA GLU A 128 -1.45 13.61 3.06
C GLU A 128 -1.25 13.78 1.55
N VAL A 129 0.01 13.74 1.08
CA VAL A 129 0.38 13.95 -0.32
C VAL A 129 -0.17 12.83 -1.23
N LEU A 130 -0.23 11.60 -0.70
CA LEU A 130 -0.68 10.41 -1.41
C LEU A 130 -2.11 10.00 -1.06
N LEU A 131 -2.92 10.88 -0.45
CA LEU A 131 -4.27 10.55 0.01
C LEU A 131 -5.13 9.87 -1.08
N ASP A 132 -5.09 10.40 -2.31
CA ASP A 132 -5.80 9.87 -3.49
C ASP A 132 -5.28 8.50 -4.00
N TYR A 133 -4.25 7.97 -3.36
CA TYR A 133 -3.57 6.72 -3.71
C TYR A 133 -3.45 5.77 -2.54
N LEU A 134 -3.77 6.20 -1.32
CA LEU A 134 -3.77 5.33 -0.13
C LEU A 134 -4.72 4.15 -0.34
N VAL A 135 -4.23 2.95 -0.03
CA VAL A 135 -5.03 1.71 -0.06
C VAL A 135 -5.29 1.16 1.35
N GLN A 136 -4.68 1.81 2.35
CA GLN A 136 -4.92 1.64 3.77
C GLN A 136 -4.55 2.96 4.49
N PRO A 137 -5.04 3.18 5.72
CA PRO A 137 -4.56 4.28 6.55
C PRO A 137 -3.05 4.23 6.78
N VAL A 138 -2.46 5.39 7.07
CA VAL A 138 -1.12 5.45 7.66
C VAL A 138 -1.28 5.07 9.14
N GLU A 139 -0.62 4.00 9.55
CA GLU A 139 -0.83 3.36 10.84
C GLU A 139 0.41 3.53 11.72
N ALA A 140 0.20 3.76 13.01
CA ALA A 140 1.26 3.63 13.99
C ALA A 140 1.60 2.14 14.14
N ALA A 141 2.84 1.76 13.80
CA ALA A 141 3.26 0.36 13.80
C ALA A 141 3.66 -0.14 15.21
N GLN A 142 4.03 0.75 16.14
CA GLN A 142 4.51 0.44 17.49
C GLN A 142 5.42 -0.81 17.54
N ASP A 143 6.31 -0.94 16.56
CA ASP A 143 7.17 -2.11 16.39
C ASP A 143 8.64 -1.69 16.46
N TRP A 144 9.55 -2.66 16.64
CA TRP A 144 10.99 -2.40 16.75
C TRP A 144 11.61 -1.84 15.46
N ILE A 145 10.90 -1.95 14.34
CA ILE A 145 11.36 -1.55 13.00
C ILE A 145 11.02 -0.08 12.70
N CYS A 146 9.81 0.37 13.06
CA CYS A 146 9.30 1.70 12.70
C CYS A 146 8.15 2.13 13.63
N ASN A 147 7.93 3.44 13.71
CA ASN A 147 6.80 4.03 14.41
C ASN A 147 5.58 4.15 13.51
N TRP A 148 5.79 4.34 12.20
CA TRP A 148 4.75 4.56 11.20
C TRP A 148 4.91 3.65 10.00
N PHE A 149 3.79 3.17 9.48
CA PHE A 149 3.72 2.41 8.24
C PHE A 149 2.64 3.00 7.33
N GLY A 150 2.96 3.15 6.05
CA GLY A 150 2.01 3.58 5.05
C GLY A 150 2.12 2.80 3.75
N ARG A 151 1.00 2.74 3.03
CA ARG A 151 0.92 2.04 1.75
C ARG A 151 -0.07 2.72 0.81
N ALA A 152 0.41 2.95 -0.40
CA ALA A 152 -0.35 3.52 -1.51
C ALA A 152 -0.24 2.64 -2.77
N PHE A 153 -1.10 2.90 -3.75
CA PHE A 153 -1.02 2.31 -5.07
C PHE A 153 -1.01 3.41 -6.15
N LEU A 154 0.15 3.58 -6.78
CA LEU A 154 0.40 4.56 -7.83
C LEU A 154 1.20 3.85 -8.94
N HIS A 155 0.48 3.27 -9.90
CA HIS A 155 1.00 2.36 -10.94
C HIS A 155 1.52 1.01 -10.41
N THR A 156 2.30 1.01 -9.32
CA THR A 156 2.56 -0.16 -8.48
C THR A 156 2.38 0.21 -7.00
N ARG A 157 2.55 -0.78 -6.12
CA ARG A 157 2.57 -0.57 -4.67
C ARG A 157 3.75 0.34 -4.28
N ILE A 158 3.44 1.30 -3.41
CA ILE A 158 4.42 2.15 -2.73
C ILE A 158 4.24 1.92 -1.24
N GLU A 159 5.31 1.62 -0.53
CA GLU A 159 5.33 1.45 0.92
C GLU A 159 6.36 2.39 1.55
N TRP A 160 6.08 2.80 2.79
CA TRP A 160 7.06 3.55 3.56
C TRP A 160 7.01 3.22 5.04
N VAL A 161 8.18 3.35 5.65
CA VAL A 161 8.38 3.28 7.10
C VAL A 161 8.92 4.61 7.63
N GLY A 162 8.39 5.05 8.77
CA GLY A 162 8.81 6.25 9.51
C GLY A 162 9.16 5.95 10.96
#